data_AF-A0AB36IIX5-F1
#
_entry.id   AF-A0AB36IIX5-F1
#
_cell.length_a   1.000
_cell.length_b   1.000
_cell.length_c   1.000
_cell.angle_alpha   90.00
_cell.angle_beta   90.00
_cell.angle_gamma   90.00
#
_symmetry.space_group_name_H-M   'P 1'
#
loop_
_entity.id
_entity.type
_entity.pdbx_description
1 polymer ?
#
loop_
_entity_poly.entity_id
_entity_poly.type
_entity_poly.pdbx_seq_one_letter_code
_entity_poly.pdbx_strand_id
1 'polypeptide(L)'
;MDQKGCLLSPSNIIRIAAVLIPNEQGQILCVRKEGTEMFMFPGGKQELWETPAQAAIRELEEELHFELEEEDLDLYGRFQAPAANEPGFYVDCHVFSTFDVFLNYTPDVYEELAEAKYFSPKLRSKKLAPLTRDVFEAISSEVR
;
A
#
# COMPACT_ATOMS: atom_id res chain seq x y z
N MET A 1 26.03 -2.62 22.83
CA MET A 1 25.40 -1.28 22.75
C MET A 1 25.64 -0.83 21.34
N ASP A 2 24.73 -1.12 20.43
CA ASP A 2 24.88 -0.76 19.02
C ASP A 2 23.58 -0.11 18.55
N GLN A 3 23.40 1.14 18.95
CA GLN A 3 22.43 2.03 18.33
C GLN A 3 22.99 2.47 16.98
N LYS A 4 22.79 1.66 15.93
CA LYS A 4 22.85 2.16 14.55
C LYS A 4 21.48 2.70 14.18
N GLY A 5 21.11 3.83 14.80
CA GLY A 5 20.05 4.68 14.29
C GLY A 5 20.55 5.33 13.01
N CYS A 6 20.15 4.79 11.85
CA CYS A 6 20.33 5.48 10.58
C CYS A 6 19.44 6.74 10.65
N LEU A 7 20.06 7.89 10.89
CA LEU A 7 19.39 9.17 10.87
C LEU A 7 18.99 9.46 9.43
N LEU A 8 17.75 9.12 9.08
CA LEU A 8 17.17 9.46 7.79
C LEU A 8 17.14 10.99 7.65
N SER A 9 17.85 11.52 6.66
CA SER A 9 17.70 12.91 6.27
C SER A 9 16.28 13.12 5.73
N PRO A 10 15.58 14.21 6.09
CA PRO A 10 14.21 14.46 5.63
C PRO A 10 14.05 14.49 4.10
N SER A 11 15.14 14.66 3.36
CA SER A 11 15.23 14.60 1.89
C SER A 11 14.96 13.23 1.27
N ASN A 12 14.92 12.15 2.07
CA ASN A 12 14.82 10.77 1.57
C ASN A 12 13.48 10.09 1.93
N ILE A 13 12.46 10.87 2.30
CA ILE A 13 11.14 10.35 2.64
C ILE A 13 10.17 10.65 1.51
N ILE A 14 9.50 9.60 1.03
CA ILE A 14 8.45 9.66 0.03
C ILE A 14 7.12 9.50 0.77
N ARG A 15 6.23 10.48 0.66
CA ARG A 15 4.89 10.40 1.26
C ARG A 15 3.97 9.65 0.31
N ILE A 16 3.33 8.61 0.84
CA ILE A 16 2.49 7.70 0.07
C ILE A 16 1.12 7.61 0.76
N ALA A 17 0.08 7.37 -0.02
CA ALA A 17 -1.18 6.86 0.48
C ALA A 17 -1.51 5.56 -0.25
N ALA A 18 -2.04 4.57 0.48
CA ALA A 18 -2.36 3.27 -0.10
C ALA A 18 -3.62 2.68 0.54
N VAL A 19 -4.28 1.76 -0.18
CA VAL A 19 -5.57 1.21 0.23
C VAL A 19 -5.52 -0.31 0.37
N LEU A 20 -6.06 -0.81 1.48
CA LEU A 20 -6.34 -2.21 1.74
C LEU A 20 -7.74 -2.52 1.21
N ILE A 21 -7.80 -3.21 0.07
CA ILE A 21 -9.06 -3.67 -0.52
C ILE A 21 -9.19 -5.18 -0.30
N PRO A 22 -10.05 -5.65 0.62
CA PRO A 22 -10.25 -7.05 0.87
C PRO A 22 -11.14 -7.72 -0.20
N ASN A 23 -11.00 -9.02 -0.34
CA ASN A 23 -12.04 -9.88 -0.91
C ASN A 23 -12.78 -10.63 0.21
N GLU A 24 -13.86 -11.34 -0.13
CA GLU A 24 -14.65 -12.13 0.83
C GLU A 24 -13.85 -13.24 1.55
N GLN A 25 -12.68 -13.62 1.02
CA GLN A 25 -11.79 -14.62 1.62
C GLN A 25 -10.81 -14.00 2.63
N GLY A 26 -10.91 -12.69 2.88
CA GLY A 26 -10.00 -11.95 3.76
C GLY A 26 -8.59 -11.82 3.19
N GLN A 27 -8.42 -11.96 1.87
CA GLN A 27 -7.19 -11.63 1.18
C GLN A 27 -7.22 -10.16 0.78
N ILE A 28 -6.05 -9.52 0.72
CA ILE A 28 -5.91 -8.12 0.35
C ILE A 28 -5.36 -8.02 -1.06
N LEU A 29 -5.93 -7.10 -1.85
CA LEU A 29 -5.43 -6.76 -3.17
C LEU A 29 -4.05 -6.13 -3.08
N CYS A 30 -3.13 -6.62 -3.89
CA CYS A 30 -1.82 -6.01 -4.08
C CYS A 30 -1.53 -5.88 -5.57
N VAL A 31 -0.73 -4.89 -5.93
CA VAL A 31 -0.30 -4.59 -7.30
C VAL A 31 1.22 -4.65 -7.42
N ARG A 32 1.73 -4.81 -8.64
CA ARG A 32 3.17 -4.80 -8.92
C ARG A 32 3.43 -3.92 -10.14
N LYS A 33 4.44 -3.05 -10.03
CA LYS A 33 4.87 -2.16 -11.12
C LYS A 33 5.58 -2.91 -12.25
N GLU A 34 5.45 -2.42 -13.47
CA GLU A 34 6.27 -2.85 -14.61
C GLU A 34 7.76 -2.78 -14.29
N GLY A 35 8.53 -3.77 -14.74
CA GLY A 35 9.98 -3.84 -14.49
C GLY A 35 10.38 -4.12 -13.03
N THR A 36 9.43 -4.37 -12.12
CA THR A 36 9.70 -4.69 -10.71
C THR A 36 9.16 -6.07 -10.32
N GLU A 37 9.67 -6.64 -9.22
CA GLU A 37 9.28 -7.98 -8.74
C GLU A 37 8.39 -7.97 -7.48
N MET A 38 8.30 -6.84 -6.78
CA MET A 38 7.65 -6.74 -5.49
C MET A 38 6.20 -6.27 -5.61
N PHE A 39 5.29 -6.96 -4.93
CA PHE A 39 3.90 -6.57 -4.77
C PHE A 39 3.74 -5.58 -3.60
N MET A 40 2.96 -4.54 -3.82
CA MET A 40 2.61 -3.49 -2.88
C MET A 40 1.10 -3.27 -2.85
N PHE A 41 0.58 -2.49 -1.91
CA PHE A 41 -0.83 -2.08 -1.96
C PHE A 41 -1.05 -1.07 -3.10
N PRO A 42 -2.23 -1.05 -3.73
CA PRO A 42 -2.57 0.02 -4.67
C PRO A 42 -2.53 1.38 -3.97
N GLY A 43 -2.11 2.39 -4.71
CA GLY A 43 -1.85 3.73 -4.20
C GLY A 43 -0.46 4.25 -4.58
N GLY A 44 -0.22 5.52 -4.29
CA GLY A 44 0.96 6.21 -4.80
C GLY A 44 1.32 7.47 -4.04
N LYS A 45 2.08 8.33 -4.71
CA LYS A 45 2.70 9.50 -4.11
C LYS A 45 1.64 10.56 -3.82
N GLN A 46 1.72 11.12 -2.62
CA GLN A 46 0.86 12.25 -2.26
C GLN A 46 1.38 13.54 -2.91
N GLU A 47 0.55 14.19 -3.71
CA GLU A 47 0.77 15.51 -4.28
C GLU A 47 0.67 16.62 -3.22
N LEU A 48 1.27 17.78 -3.49
CA LEU A 48 1.39 18.85 -2.49
C LEU A 48 0.05 19.47 -2.06
N TRP A 49 -0.98 19.38 -2.90
CA TRP A 49 -2.28 20.02 -2.69
C TRP A 49 -3.38 19.06 -2.23
N GLU A 50 -3.10 17.76 -2.11
CA GLU A 50 -4.10 16.75 -1.75
C GLU A 50 -3.92 16.24 -0.31
N THR A 51 -5.03 15.80 0.29
CA THR A 51 -4.99 15.00 1.53
C THR A 51 -4.50 13.58 1.21
N PRO A 52 -4.04 12.79 2.21
CA PRO A 52 -3.69 11.40 1.95
C PRO A 52 -4.88 10.56 1.45
N ALA A 53 -6.12 10.85 1.87
CA ALA A 53 -7.29 10.14 1.37
C ALA A 53 -7.56 10.47 -0.11
N GLN A 54 -7.42 11.75 -0.50
CA GLN A 54 -7.54 12.18 -1.89
C GLN A 54 -6.48 11.54 -2.78
N ALA A 55 -5.24 11.44 -2.29
CA ALA A 55 -4.16 10.73 -2.98
C ALA A 55 -4.53 9.26 -3.20
N ALA A 56 -5.02 8.58 -2.17
CA ALA A 56 -5.43 7.18 -2.26
C ALA A 56 -6.55 6.97 -3.30
N ILE A 57 -7.59 7.82 -3.28
CA ILE A 57 -8.71 7.73 -4.23
C ILE A 57 -8.24 7.95 -5.67
N ARG A 58 -7.49 9.04 -5.91
CA ARG A 58 -6.96 9.36 -7.24
C ARG A 58 -6.11 8.21 -7.81
N GLU A 59 -5.19 7.69 -7.01
CA GLU A 59 -4.31 6.61 -7.44
C GLU A 59 -5.09 5.32 -7.73
N LEU A 60 -6.12 4.99 -6.93
CA LEU A 60 -6.99 3.83 -7.23
C LEU A 60 -7.77 4.02 -8.54
N GLU A 61 -8.23 5.23 -8.83
CA GLU A 61 -8.88 5.57 -10.09
C GLU A 61 -7.89 5.40 -11.26
N GLU A 62 -6.69 5.96 -11.16
CA GLU A 62 -5.64 5.89 -12.19
C GLU A 62 -5.15 4.45 -12.42
N GLU A 63 -4.87 3.71 -11.35
CA GLU A 63 -4.22 2.39 -11.40
C GLU A 63 -5.18 1.24 -11.74
N LEU A 64 -6.45 1.36 -11.33
CA LEU A 64 -7.42 0.25 -11.35
C LEU A 64 -8.77 0.62 -11.97
N HIS A 65 -8.98 1.89 -12.35
CA HIS A 65 -10.30 2.43 -12.70
C HIS A 65 -11.35 2.13 -11.63
N PHE A 66 -10.93 2.19 -10.35
CA PHE A 66 -11.76 1.87 -9.22
C PHE A 66 -12.09 3.14 -8.43
N GLU A 67 -13.33 3.60 -8.56
CA GLU A 67 -13.82 4.82 -7.91
C GLU A 67 -14.24 4.52 -6.47
N LEU A 68 -13.76 5.36 -5.54
CA LEU A 68 -14.14 5.40 -4.13
C LEU A 68 -14.38 6.85 -3.71
N GLU A 69 -15.23 7.05 -2.72
CA GLU A 69 -15.40 8.33 -2.06
C GLU A 69 -14.61 8.38 -0.75
N GLU A 70 -14.35 9.57 -0.19
CA GLU A 70 -13.64 9.70 1.08
C GLU A 70 -14.35 8.97 2.24
N GLU A 71 -15.68 8.81 2.17
CA GLU A 71 -16.48 8.08 3.15
C GLU A 71 -16.34 6.56 3.09
N ASP A 72 -15.82 6.04 1.96
CA ASP A 72 -15.52 4.61 1.82
C ASP A 72 -14.19 4.22 2.47
N LEU A 73 -13.40 5.19 2.94
CA LEU A 73 -12.05 4.99 3.47
C LEU A 73 -11.97 5.26 4.98
N ASP A 74 -11.50 4.26 5.71
CA ASP A 74 -11.06 4.40 7.08
C ASP A 74 -9.52 4.41 7.17
N LEU A 75 -8.95 5.30 7.96
CA LEU A 75 -7.50 5.27 8.22
C LEU A 75 -7.16 4.05 9.06
N TYR A 76 -6.54 3.04 8.45
CA TYR A 76 -6.02 1.87 9.14
C TYR A 76 -4.80 2.22 9.99
N GLY A 77 -3.89 3.05 9.46
CA GLY A 77 -2.74 3.51 10.23
C GLY A 77 -1.68 4.21 9.39
N ARG A 78 -0.56 4.55 10.01
CA ARG A 78 0.60 5.14 9.34
C ARG A 78 1.82 4.26 9.54
N PHE A 79 2.47 3.91 8.44
CA PHE A 79 3.59 2.96 8.42
C PHE A 79 4.80 3.57 7.72
N GLN A 80 5.99 3.20 8.16
CA GLN A 80 7.24 3.61 7.54
C GLN A 80 8.11 2.39 7.26
N ALA A 81 8.67 2.32 6.05
CA ALA A 81 9.57 1.23 5.66
C ALA A 81 10.51 1.70 4.54
N PRO A 82 11.62 0.98 4.28
CA PRO A 82 12.44 1.23 3.09
C PRO A 82 11.59 1.13 1.82
N ALA A 83 11.78 2.06 0.88
CA ALA A 83 11.09 2.04 -0.40
C ALA A 83 11.52 0.80 -1.20
N ALA A 84 10.56 0.08 -1.76
CA ALA A 84 10.82 -1.15 -2.51
C ALA A 84 11.60 -0.88 -3.80
N ASN A 85 11.27 0.20 -4.49
CA ASN A 85 11.72 0.49 -5.85
C ASN A 85 12.60 1.75 -5.93
N GLU A 86 12.90 2.41 -4.80
CA GLU A 86 13.73 3.62 -4.74
C GLU A 86 14.85 3.44 -3.69
N PRO A 87 16.01 2.87 -4.08
CA PRO A 87 17.11 2.60 -3.14
C PRO A 87 17.58 3.86 -2.42
N GLY A 88 17.70 3.78 -1.08
CA GLY A 88 18.10 4.90 -0.23
C GLY A 88 16.95 5.81 0.22
N PHE A 89 15.72 5.55 -0.24
CA PHE A 89 14.51 6.22 0.22
C PHE A 89 13.70 5.36 1.19
N TYR A 90 12.88 6.03 1.98
CA TYR A 90 11.85 5.45 2.83
C TYR A 90 10.49 5.93 2.37
N VAL A 91 9.50 5.06 2.46
CA VAL A 91 8.10 5.45 2.33
C VAL A 91 7.54 5.77 3.70
N ASP A 92 6.71 6.80 3.75
CA ASP A 92 5.90 7.20 4.89
C ASP A 92 4.46 7.21 4.42
N CYS A 93 3.75 6.13 4.74
CA CYS A 93 2.49 5.78 4.11
C CYS A 93 1.33 5.94 5.09
N HIS A 94 0.31 6.70 4.70
CA HIS A 94 -1.02 6.52 5.27
C HIS A 94 -1.67 5.32 4.58
N VAL A 95 -2.06 4.34 5.37
CA VAL A 95 -2.72 3.13 4.89
C VAL A 95 -4.19 3.26 5.27
N PHE A 96 -5.06 3.22 4.27
CA PHE A 96 -6.50 3.20 4.43
C PHE A 96 -7.03 1.80 4.22
N SER A 97 -8.18 1.48 4.80
CA SER A 97 -8.97 0.29 4.48
C SER A 97 -10.31 0.73 3.95
N THR A 98 -10.85 -0.03 3.00
CA THR A 98 -12.23 0.20 2.57
C THR A 98 -13.22 -0.23 3.64
N PHE A 99 -14.31 0.54 3.80
CA PHE A 99 -15.43 0.19 4.67
C PHE A 99 -16.53 -0.49 3.86
N ASP A 100 -16.88 -1.74 4.19
CA ASP A 100 -17.91 -2.55 3.51
C ASP A 100 -17.78 -2.73 1.97
N VAL A 101 -16.68 -2.28 1.37
CA VAL A 101 -16.36 -2.50 -0.05
C VAL A 101 -15.41 -3.67 -0.20
N PHE A 102 -15.85 -4.69 -0.95
CA PHE A 102 -15.08 -5.89 -1.27
C PHE A 102 -14.98 -6.08 -2.78
N LEU A 103 -13.79 -6.46 -3.25
CA LEU A 103 -13.57 -6.85 -4.65
C LEU A 103 -13.33 -8.37 -4.73
N ASN A 104 -14.32 -9.09 -5.25
CA ASN A 104 -14.28 -10.56 -5.37
C ASN A 104 -13.73 -11.06 -6.72
N TYR A 105 -13.15 -10.16 -7.50
CA TYR A 105 -12.44 -10.45 -8.74
C TYR A 105 -11.10 -9.71 -8.70
N THR A 106 -10.15 -10.13 -9.54
CA THR A 106 -8.89 -9.39 -9.71
C THR A 106 -9.10 -8.31 -10.75
N PRO A 107 -8.98 -7.01 -10.41
CA PRO A 107 -9.16 -5.93 -11.38
C PRO A 107 -8.05 -5.95 -12.43
N ASP A 108 -8.36 -5.39 -13.60
CA ASP A 108 -7.34 -5.02 -14.58
C ASP A 108 -6.48 -3.87 -14.01
N VAL A 109 -5.27 -3.74 -14.52
CA VAL A 109 -4.31 -2.72 -14.07
C VAL A 109 -3.94 -1.78 -15.21
N TYR A 110 -3.63 -0.54 -14.85
CA TYR A 110 -3.33 0.55 -15.78
C TYR A 110 -2.07 1.31 -15.35
N GLU A 111 -1.73 2.37 -16.09
CA GLU A 111 -0.54 3.20 -15.88
C GLU A 111 0.76 2.38 -15.82
N GLU A 112 1.48 2.43 -14.70
CA GLU A 112 2.78 1.78 -14.51
C GLU A 112 2.69 0.39 -13.89
N LEU A 113 1.48 -0.17 -13.74
CA LEU A 113 1.24 -1.47 -13.13
C LEU A 113 1.23 -2.60 -14.16
N ALA A 114 1.85 -3.72 -13.79
CA ALA A 114 1.94 -4.93 -14.61
C ALA A 114 0.97 -6.02 -14.18
N GLU A 115 0.57 -6.06 -12.90
CA GLU A 115 -0.19 -7.18 -12.34
C GLU A 115 -0.90 -6.79 -11.05
N ALA A 116 -2.16 -7.20 -10.91
CA ALA A 116 -2.92 -7.21 -9.67
C ALA A 116 -3.06 -8.65 -9.16
N LYS A 117 -3.02 -8.83 -7.83
CA LYS A 117 -3.15 -10.14 -7.19
C LYS A 117 -3.56 -10.05 -5.73
N TYR A 118 -4.42 -10.97 -5.30
CA TYR A 118 -4.79 -11.12 -3.89
C TYR A 118 -3.78 -11.96 -3.11
N PHE A 119 -3.45 -11.51 -1.90
CA PHE A 119 -2.63 -12.26 -0.95
C PHE A 119 -3.29 -12.33 0.42
N SER A 120 -3.13 -13.47 1.09
CA SER A 120 -3.50 -13.57 2.50
C SER A 120 -2.57 -12.69 3.35
N PRO A 121 -3.10 -11.93 4.34
CA PRO A 121 -2.28 -11.21 5.32
C PRO A 121 -1.33 -12.10 6.12
N LYS A 122 -1.57 -13.43 6.16
CA LYS A 122 -0.69 -14.41 6.80
C LYS A 122 0.51 -14.81 5.95
N LEU A 123 0.55 -14.42 4.67
CA LEU A 123 1.67 -14.72 3.80
C LEU A 123 2.94 -14.03 4.30
N ARG A 124 4.05 -14.75 4.27
CA ARG A 124 5.40 -14.21 4.52
C ARG A 124 6.26 -14.50 3.30
N SER A 125 6.54 -13.48 2.49
CA SER A 125 7.25 -13.61 1.22
C SER A 125 8.16 -12.42 0.98
N LYS A 126 9.35 -12.67 0.41
CA LYS A 126 10.27 -11.61 -0.05
C LYS A 126 9.76 -10.88 -1.29
N LYS A 127 8.75 -11.43 -1.98
CA LYS A 127 8.07 -10.77 -3.11
C LYS A 127 7.05 -9.72 -2.67
N LEU A 128 6.79 -9.55 -1.38
CA LEU A 128 6.01 -8.42 -0.88
C LEU A 128 6.95 -7.27 -0.56
N ALA A 129 6.57 -6.03 -0.89
CA ALA A 129 7.31 -4.84 -0.52
C ALA A 129 7.50 -4.74 1.01
N PRO A 130 8.55 -4.08 1.50
CA PRO A 130 8.80 -3.94 2.94
C PRO A 130 7.57 -3.46 3.72
N LEU A 131 6.95 -2.37 3.30
CA LEU A 131 5.75 -1.82 3.94
C LEU A 131 4.59 -2.81 3.96
N THR A 132 4.36 -3.52 2.86
CA THR A 132 3.30 -4.53 2.75
C THR A 132 3.47 -5.66 3.75
N ARG A 133 4.72 -6.09 4.02
CA ARG A 133 5.00 -7.11 5.03
C ARG A 133 4.68 -6.61 6.44
N ASP A 134 5.06 -5.37 6.75
CA ASP A 134 4.84 -4.78 8.07
C ASP A 134 3.35 -4.62 8.36
N VAL A 135 2.58 -4.15 7.37
CA VAL A 135 1.11 -4.04 7.47
C VAL A 135 0.45 -5.42 7.59
N PHE A 136 0.88 -6.41 6.80
CA PHE A 136 0.37 -7.79 6.92
C PHE A 136 0.67 -8.42 8.29
N GLU A 137 1.80 -8.07 8.90
CA GLU A 137 2.13 -8.49 10.26
C GLU A 137 1.22 -7.82 11.30
N ALA A 138 0.92 -6.53 11.15
CA ALA A 138 -0.03 -5.80 12.00
C ALA A 138 -1.43 -6.42 11.92
N ILE A 139 -1.98 -6.58 10.71
CA ILE A 139 -3.29 -7.22 10.48
C ILE A 139 -3.33 -8.62 11.10
N SER A 140 -2.28 -9.43 10.89
CA SER A 140 -2.20 -10.78 11.45
C SER A 140 -2.19 -10.81 12.99
N SER A 141 -1.76 -9.73 13.63
CA SER A 141 -1.63 -9.63 15.09
C SER A 141 -2.91 -9.16 15.77
N GLU A 142 -3.78 -8.46 15.05
CA GLU A 142 -5.09 -7.99 15.51
C GLU A 142 -6.14 -9.10 15.57
N VAL A 143 -6.04 -10.10 14.68
CA VAL A 143 -6.98 -11.23 14.59
C VAL A 143 -6.68 -12.33 15.63
N ARG A 144 -6.26 -11.95 16.85
CA ARG A 144 -5.95 -12.87 17.95
C ARG A 144 -7.11 -13.06 18.92
#